data_AF-A0A3B9ZEQ3-F1
#
_entry.id   AF-A0A3B9ZEQ3-F1
#
_cell.length_a   1.000
_cell.length_b   1.000
_cell.length_c   1.000
_cell.angle_alpha   90.00
_cell.angle_beta   90.00
_cell.angle_gamma   90.00
#
_symmetry.space_group_name_H-M   'P 1'
#
loop_
_entity.id
_entity.type
_entity.pdbx_description
1 polymer ?
#
loop_
_entity_poly.entity_id
_entity_poly.type
_entity_poly.pdbx_seq_one_letter_code
_entity_poly.pdbx_strand_id
1 'polypeptide(L)'
;ALIGRLSDEDNTVREKSAWALGELRDPLATGELLNRLNDQEESDEVKTAVVEALSKIKDQSVTGDLVSQLKLDVDQGYKNEVVSALGEIADPLSEPELSSYLDNLKQDAPGDQSLLFSWQGDVQIAEEALMKIRGRI
;
A
#
# COMPACT_ATOMS: atom_id res chain seq x y z
N ALA A 1 16.35 -19.35 0.75
CA ALA A 1 16.14 -18.03 0.12
C ALA A 1 14.94 -17.36 0.80
N LEU A 2 14.96 -16.03 0.96
CA LEU A 2 13.87 -15.29 1.63
C LEU A 2 12.54 -15.39 0.87
N ILE A 3 12.57 -15.42 -0.46
CA ILE A 3 11.38 -15.65 -1.30
C ILE A 3 10.65 -16.94 -0.88
N GLY A 4 11.38 -18.03 -0.65
CA GLY A 4 10.79 -19.30 -0.19
C GLY A 4 10.34 -19.32 1.28
N ARG A 5 10.46 -18.20 2.02
CA ARG A 5 9.88 -18.01 3.35
C ARG A 5 8.58 -17.20 3.31
N LEU A 6 8.19 -16.66 2.15
CA LEU A 6 6.86 -16.07 1.95
C LEU A 6 5.73 -17.11 2.01
N SER A 7 6.03 -18.40 1.92
CA SER A 7 5.05 -19.50 2.06
C SER A 7 5.22 -20.28 3.36
N ASP A 8 5.89 -19.71 4.35
CA ASP A 8 6.05 -20.35 5.66
C ASP A 8 4.70 -20.46 6.38
N GLU A 9 4.54 -21.50 7.20
CA GLU A 9 3.31 -21.72 7.97
C GLU A 9 3.12 -20.64 9.05
N ASP A 10 4.22 -20.09 9.56
CA ASP A 10 4.21 -19.05 10.58
C ASP A 10 4.08 -17.65 9.93
N ASN A 11 3.00 -16.94 10.27
CA ASN A 11 2.73 -15.57 9.81
C ASN A 11 3.89 -14.61 10.15
N THR A 12 4.50 -14.75 11.32
CA THR A 12 5.66 -13.92 11.72
C THR A 12 6.87 -14.17 10.83
N VAL A 13 7.06 -15.40 10.35
CA VAL A 13 8.13 -15.71 9.39
C VAL A 13 7.82 -15.09 8.04
N ARG A 14 6.57 -15.15 7.57
CA ARG A 14 6.14 -14.52 6.32
C ARG A 14 6.33 -13.00 6.35
N GLU A 15 5.84 -12.35 7.40
CA GLU A 15 5.95 -10.90 7.63
C GLU A 15 7.43 -10.44 7.58
N LYS A 16 8.29 -11.05 8.39
CA LYS A 16 9.72 -10.71 8.44
C LYS A 16 10.43 -10.97 7.11
N SER A 17 9.99 -11.97 6.38
CA SER A 17 10.54 -12.29 5.06
C SER A 17 10.13 -11.25 4.02
N ALA A 18 8.86 -10.83 4.01
CA ALA A 18 8.39 -9.73 3.17
C ALA A 18 9.15 -8.44 3.47
N TRP A 19 9.23 -8.05 4.75
CA TRP A 19 9.97 -6.87 5.18
C TRP A 19 11.44 -6.91 4.73
N ALA A 20 12.14 -8.04 4.96
CA ALA A 20 13.53 -8.19 4.55
C ALA A 20 13.72 -8.12 3.03
N LEU A 21 12.80 -8.67 2.23
CA LEU A 21 12.84 -8.58 0.76
C LEU A 21 12.65 -7.13 0.28
N GLY A 22 11.80 -6.36 0.96
CA GLY A 22 11.62 -4.92 0.75
C GLY A 22 12.89 -4.12 1.03
N GLU A 23 13.54 -4.37 2.18
CA GLU A 23 14.81 -3.72 2.54
C GLU A 23 15.92 -4.04 1.53
N LEU A 24 15.96 -5.26 1.02
CA LEU A 24 16.89 -5.67 -0.03
C LEU A 24 16.54 -5.10 -1.41
N ARG A 25 15.32 -4.58 -1.57
CA ARG A 25 14.75 -4.14 -2.85
C ARG A 25 14.91 -5.19 -3.94
N ASP A 26 14.67 -6.45 -3.61
CA ASP A 26 14.88 -7.58 -4.52
C ASP A 26 13.72 -7.64 -5.55
N PRO A 27 13.95 -7.29 -6.83
CA PRO A 27 12.89 -7.30 -7.83
C PRO A 27 12.42 -8.71 -8.18
N LEU A 28 13.20 -9.75 -7.85
CA LEU A 28 12.78 -11.14 -8.05
C LEU A 28 11.66 -11.55 -7.08
N ALA A 29 11.47 -10.79 -5.99
CA ALA A 29 10.43 -11.05 -5.01
C ALA A 29 9.05 -10.51 -5.42
N THR A 30 8.96 -9.58 -6.39
CA THR A 30 7.72 -8.89 -6.75
C THR A 30 6.55 -9.86 -6.98
N GLY A 31 6.78 -10.92 -7.76
CA GLY A 31 5.72 -11.88 -8.09
C GLY A 31 5.19 -12.65 -6.88
N GLU A 32 6.07 -13.10 -5.99
CA GLU A 32 5.64 -13.83 -4.78
C GLU A 32 5.03 -12.90 -3.73
N LEU A 33 5.51 -11.66 -3.63
CA LEU A 33 4.88 -10.62 -2.80
C LEU A 33 3.45 -10.32 -3.29
N LEU A 34 3.25 -10.20 -4.61
CA LEU A 34 1.90 -10.04 -5.18
C LEU A 34 0.99 -11.24 -4.88
N ASN A 35 1.51 -12.47 -4.95
CA ASN A 35 0.75 -13.66 -4.57
C ASN A 35 0.26 -13.58 -3.11
N ARG A 36 1.11 -13.09 -2.18
CA ARG A 36 0.70 -12.88 -0.78
C ARG A 36 -0.28 -11.73 -0.62
N LEU A 37 -0.11 -10.63 -1.35
CA LEU A 37 -1.01 -9.48 -1.31
C LEU A 37 -2.45 -9.85 -1.72
N ASN A 38 -2.56 -10.71 -2.73
CA ASN A 38 -3.85 -11.15 -3.30
C ASN A 38 -4.45 -12.37 -2.58
N ASP A 39 -3.78 -12.91 -1.56
CA ASP A 39 -4.31 -13.98 -0.71
C ASP A 39 -5.35 -13.41 0.26
N GLN A 40 -6.60 -13.85 0.10
CA GLN A 40 -7.72 -13.38 0.91
C GLN A 40 -7.60 -13.81 2.38
N GLU A 41 -6.96 -14.96 2.63
CA GLU A 41 -6.78 -15.52 3.97
C GLU A 41 -5.49 -15.01 4.66
N GLU A 42 -4.70 -14.20 3.97
CA GLU A 42 -3.47 -13.65 4.55
C GLU A 42 -3.77 -12.63 5.66
N SER A 43 -2.92 -12.64 6.69
CA SER A 43 -3.07 -11.76 7.84
C SER A 43 -2.75 -10.30 7.51
N ASP A 44 -3.41 -9.38 8.22
CA ASP A 44 -3.28 -7.94 7.97
C ASP A 44 -1.84 -7.44 8.21
N GLU A 45 -1.12 -8.03 9.18
CA GLU A 45 0.28 -7.72 9.43
C GLU A 45 1.17 -8.12 8.24
N VAL A 46 0.94 -9.30 7.67
CA VAL A 46 1.71 -9.75 6.51
C VAL A 46 1.35 -8.92 5.27
N LYS A 47 0.07 -8.60 5.04
CA LYS A 47 -0.35 -7.72 3.94
C LYS A 47 0.32 -6.35 4.03
N THR A 48 0.35 -5.76 5.22
CA THR A 48 1.02 -4.48 5.48
C THR A 48 2.52 -4.57 5.15
N ALA A 49 3.21 -5.61 5.64
CA ALA A 49 4.63 -5.83 5.33
C ALA A 49 4.88 -6.07 3.83
N VAL A 50 3.95 -6.72 3.13
CA VAL A 50 4.02 -6.94 1.68
C VAL A 50 3.85 -5.63 0.92
N VAL A 51 2.88 -4.79 1.29
CA VAL A 51 2.69 -3.46 0.68
C VAL A 51 3.93 -2.58 0.89
N GLU A 52 4.48 -2.57 2.11
CA GLU A 52 5.72 -1.85 2.42
C GLU A 52 6.90 -2.38 1.60
N ALA A 53 7.00 -3.70 1.42
CA ALA A 53 8.06 -4.30 0.63
C ALA A 53 7.96 -3.91 -0.85
N LEU A 54 6.76 -3.99 -1.43
CA LEU A 54 6.50 -3.59 -2.81
C LEU A 54 6.80 -2.11 -3.05
N SER A 55 6.46 -1.24 -2.08
CA SER A 55 6.76 0.20 -2.17
C SER A 55 8.26 0.49 -2.19
N LYS A 56 9.06 -0.26 -1.43
CA LYS A 56 10.52 -0.14 -1.41
C LYS A 56 11.19 -0.68 -2.67
N ILE A 57 10.62 -1.75 -3.25
CA ILE A 57 11.09 -2.32 -4.52
C ILE A 57 10.84 -1.35 -5.67
N LYS A 58 9.74 -0.57 -5.62
CA LYS A 58 9.36 0.43 -6.64
C LYS A 58 9.12 -0.16 -8.04
N ASP A 59 8.64 -1.39 -8.10
CA ASP A 59 8.25 -2.03 -9.35
C ASP A 59 6.85 -1.55 -9.78
N GLN A 60 6.77 -0.80 -10.86
CA GLN A 60 5.50 -0.24 -11.36
C GLN A 60 4.53 -1.31 -11.88
N SER A 61 4.96 -2.55 -12.09
CA SER A 61 4.05 -3.64 -12.49
C SER A 61 2.99 -3.96 -11.43
N VAL A 62 3.22 -3.60 -10.16
CA VAL A 62 2.30 -3.87 -9.05
C VAL A 62 1.22 -2.79 -8.86
N THR A 63 1.28 -1.70 -9.62
CA THR A 63 0.37 -0.55 -9.47
C THR A 63 -1.10 -0.96 -9.54
N GLY A 64 -1.46 -1.86 -10.46
CA GLY A 64 -2.83 -2.32 -10.62
C GLY A 64 -3.36 -3.12 -9.41
N ASP A 65 -2.52 -3.96 -8.82
CA ASP A 65 -2.86 -4.73 -7.62
C ASP A 65 -3.04 -3.81 -6.41
N LEU A 66 -2.13 -2.86 -6.19
CA LEU A 66 -2.25 -1.88 -5.11
C LEU A 66 -3.49 -0.99 -5.25
N VAL A 67 -3.81 -0.52 -6.46
CA VAL A 67 -5.06 0.21 -6.71
C VAL A 67 -6.29 -0.64 -6.36
N SER A 68 -6.23 -1.96 -6.59
CA SER A 68 -7.31 -2.87 -6.23
C SER A 68 -7.47 -3.02 -4.72
N GLN A 69 -6.37 -2.93 -3.95
CA GLN A 69 -6.40 -2.95 -2.48
C GLN A 69 -7.13 -1.73 -1.90
N LEU A 70 -7.06 -0.55 -2.53
CA LEU A 70 -7.80 0.65 -2.09
C LEU A 70 -9.32 0.48 -2.16
N LYS A 71 -9.80 -0.42 -3.02
CA LYS A 71 -11.23 -0.68 -3.25
C LYS A 71 -11.82 -1.67 -2.24
N LEU A 72 -10.99 -2.27 -1.38
CA LEU A 72 -11.44 -3.21 -0.36
C LEU A 72 -12.11 -2.50 0.81
N ASP A 73 -13.04 -3.21 1.46
CA ASP A 73 -13.66 -2.79 2.72
C ASP A 73 -12.75 -3.19 3.89
N VAL A 74 -11.66 -2.44 4.04
CA VAL A 74 -10.60 -2.60 5.04
C VAL A 74 -10.42 -1.29 5.79
N ASP A 75 -9.74 -1.35 6.93
CA ASP A 75 -9.53 -0.18 7.78
C ASP A 75 -8.74 0.92 7.05
N GLN A 76 -8.96 2.16 7.51
CA GLN A 76 -8.37 3.34 6.90
C GLN A 76 -6.84 3.38 7.06
N GLY A 77 -6.28 2.76 8.10
CA GLY A 77 -4.84 2.66 8.32
C GLY A 77 -4.16 1.86 7.23
N TYR A 78 -4.69 0.68 6.90
CA TYR A 78 -4.19 -0.11 5.77
C TYR A 78 -4.33 0.63 4.43
N LYS A 79 -5.45 1.32 4.20
CA LYS A 79 -5.63 2.14 2.98
C LYS A 79 -4.56 3.23 2.88
N ASN A 80 -4.23 3.90 3.97
CA ASN A 80 -3.16 4.91 4.00
C ASN A 80 -1.79 4.32 3.66
N GLU A 81 -1.51 3.08 4.07
CA GLU A 81 -0.27 2.39 3.71
C GLU A 81 -0.22 2.12 2.20
N VAL A 82 -1.32 1.64 1.62
CA VAL A 82 -1.43 1.42 0.17
C VAL A 82 -1.30 2.73 -0.61
N VAL A 83 -1.93 3.81 -0.14
CA VAL A 83 -1.79 5.15 -0.75
C VAL A 83 -0.34 5.63 -0.70
N SER A 84 0.31 5.48 0.45
CA SER A 84 1.72 5.83 0.62
C SER A 84 2.62 5.03 -0.33
N ALA A 85 2.35 3.73 -0.46
CA ALA A 85 3.06 2.83 -1.37
C ALA A 85 2.92 3.26 -2.84
N LEU A 86 1.69 3.58 -3.29
CA LEU A 86 1.45 4.11 -4.64
C LEU A 86 2.21 5.42 -4.88
N GLY A 87 2.25 6.31 -3.88
CA GLY A 87 3.07 7.52 -3.89
C GLY A 87 4.55 7.23 -4.04
N GLU A 88 5.09 6.25 -3.31
CA GLU A 88 6.50 5.87 -3.37
C GLU A 88 6.91 5.22 -4.70
N ILE A 89 6.02 4.42 -5.29
CA ILE A 89 6.20 3.83 -6.63
C ILE A 89 6.15 4.93 -7.70
N ALA A 90 5.37 5.98 -7.46
CA ALA A 90 5.23 7.16 -8.31
C ALA A 90 4.88 6.81 -9.77
N ASP A 91 4.06 5.78 -9.98
CA ASP A 91 3.54 5.42 -11.30
C ASP A 91 2.38 6.34 -11.69
N PRO A 92 2.48 7.13 -12.78
CA PRO A 92 1.42 7.99 -13.28
C PRO A 92 0.09 7.26 -13.54
N LEU A 93 0.10 5.95 -13.78
CA LEU A 93 -1.11 5.16 -13.99
C LEU A 93 -2.03 5.11 -12.77
N SER A 94 -1.49 5.32 -11.56
CA SER A 94 -2.27 5.36 -10.32
C SER A 94 -2.95 6.72 -10.07
N GLU A 95 -2.57 7.77 -10.80
CA GLU A 95 -3.03 9.14 -10.54
C GLU A 95 -4.57 9.32 -10.61
N PRO A 96 -5.28 8.78 -11.61
CA PRO A 96 -6.73 8.98 -11.72
C PRO A 96 -7.50 8.32 -10.57
N GLU A 97 -7.07 7.12 -10.17
CA GLU A 97 -7.69 6.34 -9.11
C GLU A 97 -7.41 6.97 -7.74
N LEU A 98 -6.17 7.42 -7.50
CA LEU A 98 -5.83 8.10 -6.26
C LEU A 98 -6.48 9.49 -6.13
N SER A 99 -6.65 10.21 -7.24
CA SER A 99 -7.41 11.48 -7.25
C SER A 99 -8.87 11.25 -6.90
N SER A 100 -9.49 10.22 -7.49
CA SER A 100 -10.88 9.84 -7.18
C SER A 100 -11.03 9.40 -5.72
N TYR A 101 -10.05 8.65 -5.20
CA TYR A 101 -10.01 8.27 -3.80
C TYR A 101 -9.95 9.49 -2.86
N LEU A 102 -9.06 10.45 -3.15
CA LEU A 102 -8.94 11.69 -2.38
C LEU A 102 -10.24 12.52 -2.40
N ASP A 103 -10.91 12.60 -3.56
CA ASP A 103 -12.16 13.35 -3.68
C ASP A 103 -13.29 12.70 -2.88
N ASN A 104 -13.36 11.36 -2.86
CA ASN A 104 -14.31 10.63 -2.02
C ASN A 104 -14.00 10.82 -0.53
N LEU A 105 -12.72 10.69 -0.16
CA LEU A 105 -12.27 10.92 1.21
C LEU A 105 -12.66 12.33 1.68
N LYS A 106 -12.48 13.34 0.83
CA LYS A 106 -12.88 14.74 1.08
C LYS A 106 -14.38 14.95 1.24
N GLN A 107 -15.20 14.17 0.53
CA GLN A 107 -16.66 14.21 0.63
C GLN A 107 -17.17 13.54 1.90
N ASP A 108 -16.51 12.47 2.32
CA ASP A 108 -16.86 11.68 3.51
C ASP A 108 -16.37 12.32 4.82
N ALA A 109 -16.04 13.62 4.79
CA ALA A 109 -15.57 14.37 5.95
C ALA A 109 -16.50 14.18 7.15
N PRO A 110 -15.99 13.72 8.31
CA PRO A 110 -16.84 13.57 9.48
C PRO A 110 -17.31 14.95 9.95
N GLY A 111 -18.61 15.08 10.21
CA GLY A 111 -19.17 16.28 10.85
C GLY A 111 -18.71 16.46 12.31
N ASP A 112 -18.17 15.40 12.93
CA ASP A 112 -17.61 15.41 14.27
C ASP A 112 -16.17 15.95 14.25
N GLN A 113 -15.95 17.06 14.96
CA GLN A 113 -14.65 17.72 15.04
C GLN A 113 -13.55 16.87 15.69
N SER A 114 -13.91 15.88 16.50
CA SER A 114 -12.93 14.98 17.13
C SER A 114 -12.24 14.05 16.13
N LEU A 115 -12.94 13.69 15.05
CA LEU A 115 -12.42 12.81 13.99
C LEU A 115 -11.70 13.59 12.87
N LEU A 116 -11.86 14.92 12.82
CA LEU A 116 -11.25 15.76 11.78
C LEU A 116 -9.73 15.67 11.75
N PHE A 117 -9.06 15.45 12.89
CA PHE A 117 -7.59 15.34 12.91
C PHE A 117 -7.09 14.06 12.24
N SER A 118 -7.75 12.91 12.49
CA SER A 118 -7.44 11.65 11.81
C SER A 118 -7.66 11.81 10.31
N TRP A 119 -8.82 12.35 9.96
CA TRP A 119 -9.21 12.54 8.57
C TRP A 119 -8.30 13.52 7.81
N GLN A 120 -7.84 14.59 8.46
CA GLN A 120 -6.83 15.50 7.89
C GLN A 120 -5.51 14.76 7.61
N GLY A 121 -5.11 13.83 8.47
CA GLY A 121 -3.95 12.96 8.24
C GLY A 121 -4.14 12.08 7.01
N ASP A 122 -5.29 11.42 6.89
CA ASP A 122 -5.63 10.56 5.74
C ASP A 122 -5.60 11.35 4.42
N VAL A 123 -6.19 12.55 4.42
CA VAL A 123 -6.20 13.47 3.27
C VAL A 123 -4.79 13.92 2.91
N GLN A 124 -3.97 14.26 3.90
CA GLN A 124 -2.59 14.68 3.69
C GLN A 124 -1.76 13.58 3.03
N ILE A 125 -1.90 12.32 3.49
CA ILE A 125 -1.19 11.17 2.93
C ILE A 125 -1.52 11.00 1.44
N ALA A 126 -2.80 11.11 1.07
CA ALA A 126 -3.22 11.02 -0.33
C ALA A 126 -2.74 12.21 -1.18
N GLU A 127 -2.73 13.43 -0.64
CA GLU A 127 -2.18 14.60 -1.34
C GLU A 127 -0.66 14.46 -1.57
N GLU A 128 0.09 14.00 -0.58
CA GLU A 128 1.53 13.76 -0.69
C GLU A 128 1.85 12.68 -1.73
N ALA A 129 1.11 11.57 -1.72
CA ALA A 129 1.24 10.53 -2.74
C ALA A 129 0.97 11.05 -4.15
N LEU A 130 -0.08 11.87 -4.34
CA LEU A 130 -0.34 12.53 -5.64
C LEU A 130 0.76 13.51 -6.04
N MET A 131 1.38 14.21 -5.09
CA MET A 131 2.53 15.07 -5.39
C MET A 131 3.71 14.26 -5.93
N LYS A 132 3.99 13.08 -5.34
CA LYS A 132 5.05 12.17 -5.79
C LYS A 132 4.79 11.70 -7.22
N ILE A 133 3.58 11.20 -7.47
CA ILE A 133 3.16 10.68 -8.78
C ILE A 133 3.21 11.76 -9.87
N ARG A 134 2.85 13.01 -9.54
CA ARG A 134 2.88 14.14 -10.49
C ARG A 134 4.27 14.74 -10.69
N GLY A 135 5.31 14.23 -10.03
CA GLY A 135 6.67 14.76 -10.11
C GLY A 135 6.80 16.18 -9.54
N ARG A 136 6.05 16.51 -8.49
CA ARG A 136 6.00 17.86 -7.87
C ARG A 136 6.89 17.99 -6.63
N ILE A 137 7.89 17.13 -6.47
CA ILE A 137 8.74 17.01 -5.26
C ILE A 137 10.21 16.97 -5.67
#